data_AF-A0A6P7FMS0-F1
#
_entry.id   AF-A0A6P7FMS0-F1
#
_cell.length_a   1.000
_cell.length_b   1.000
_cell.length_c   1.000
_cell.angle_alpha   90.00
_cell.angle_beta   90.00
_cell.angle_gamma   90.00
#
_symmetry.space_group_name_H-M   'P 1'
#
loop_
_entity.id
_entity.type
_entity.pdbx_description
1 polymer ?
#
loop_
_entity_poly.entity_id
_entity_poly.type
_entity_poly.pdbx_seq_one_letter_code
_entity_poly.pdbx_strand_id
1 'polypeptide(L)' 'MVDLGGGHDGPIEHGFSNSVFIIPGIVFVSLSVFFGYKLYSSLMEKERRKEEKKRQRQQKKKK' A
#
# COMPACT_ATOMS: atom_id res chain seq x y z
N MET A 1 -33.13 3.47 48.81
CA MET A 1 -32.70 2.61 47.69
C MET A 1 -32.46 3.59 46.56
N VAL A 2 -31.21 4.03 46.37
CA VAL A 2 -30.91 5.02 45.33
C VAL A 2 -30.74 4.26 44.02
N ASP A 3 -31.60 4.58 43.06
CA ASP A 3 -31.60 3.97 41.74
C ASP A 3 -30.29 4.35 41.04
N LEU A 4 -29.37 3.39 40.95
CA LEU A 4 -28.17 3.48 40.12
C LEU A 4 -28.56 3.18 38.68
N GLY A 5 -29.48 3.99 38.14
CA GLY A 5 -29.67 4.15 36.71
C GLY A 5 -28.44 4.85 36.14
N GLY A 6 -27.34 4.10 36.04
CA GLY A 6 -26.14 4.49 35.32
C GLY A 6 -26.53 4.69 33.87
N GLY A 7 -26.91 5.93 33.56
CA GLY A 7 -27.22 6.38 32.21
C GLY A 7 -26.08 5.95 31.28
N HIS A 8 -26.49 5.34 30.19
CA HIS A 8 -25.66 4.95 29.04
C HIS A 8 -25.22 6.19 28.24
N ASP A 9 -24.94 7.29 28.95
CA ASP A 9 -24.71 8.64 28.43
C ASP A 9 -23.45 9.21 29.11
N GLY A 10 -22.37 8.43 29.14
CA GLY A 10 -21.04 8.97 29.42
C GLY A 10 -20.58 9.86 28.26
N PRO A 11 -20.01 11.07 28.47
CA PRO A 11 -19.51 11.95 27.40
C PRO A 11 -18.36 11.38 26.55
N ILE A 12 -17.97 10.13 26.80
CA ILE A 12 -16.86 9.39 26.18
C ILE A 12 -17.36 8.13 25.45
N GLU A 13 -18.68 7.87 25.40
CA GLU A 13 -19.26 6.69 24.73
C GLU A 13 -19.49 6.88 23.22
N HIS A 14 -19.00 7.98 22.63
CA HIS A 14 -18.71 8.00 21.20
C HIS A 14 -17.45 7.17 20.92
N GLY A 15 -17.56 5.85 21.07
CA GLY A 15 -16.53 4.91 20.66
C GLY A 15 -16.09 5.25 19.25
N PHE A 16 -14.80 5.57 19.07
CA PHE A 16 -14.26 5.99 17.80
C PHE A 16 -14.73 5.04 16.70
N SER A 17 -15.44 5.60 15.70
CA SER A 17 -15.93 4.78 14.60
C SER A 17 -14.75 4.06 13.95
N ASN A 18 -14.86 2.74 13.75
CA ASN A 18 -13.85 1.92 13.06
C ASN A 18 -13.44 2.53 11.71
N SER A 19 -14.31 3.32 11.09
CA SER A 19 -14.03 4.12 9.89
C SER A 19 -12.77 4.99 10.01
N VAL A 20 -12.44 5.51 11.20
CA VAL A 20 -11.26 6.35 11.45
C VAL A 20 -9.96 5.55 11.25
N PHE A 21 -9.97 4.23 11.45
CA PHE A 21 -8.82 3.36 11.19
C PHE A 21 -8.85 2.75 9.79
N ILE A 22 -10.04 2.41 9.30
CA ILE A 22 -10.22 1.76 7.99
C ILE A 22 -9.86 2.72 6.85
N ILE A 23 -10.31 3.98 6.89
CA ILE A 23 -10.10 4.93 5.79
C ILE A 23 -8.60 5.21 5.58
N PRO A 24 -7.81 5.57 6.60
CA PRO A 24 -6.37 5.74 6.42
C PRO A 24 -5.66 4.45 6.03
N GLY A 25 -6.10 3.30 6.55
CA GLY A 25 -5.56 1.99 6.19
C GLY A 25 -5.69 1.69 4.70
N ILE A 26 -6.87 1.94 4.12
CA ILE A 26 -7.10 1.77 2.67
C ILE A 26 -6.19 2.70 1.87
N VAL A 27 -6.11 3.98 2.25
CA VAL A 27 -5.23 4.95 1.59
C VAL A 27 -3.77 4.49 1.61
N PHE A 28 -3.28 4.03 2.76
CA PHE A 28 -1.91 3.53 2.90
C PHE A 28 -1.65 2.30 2.02
N VAL A 29 -2.57 1.34 2.00
CA VAL A 29 -2.45 0.13 1.17
C VAL A 29 -2.48 0.50 -0.31
N SER A 30 -3.41 1.37 -0.74
CA SER A 30 -3.48 1.83 -2.13
C SER A 30 -2.21 2.53 -2.57
N LEU A 31 -1.66 3.44 -1.75
CA LEU A 31 -0.39 4.11 -2.05
C LEU A 31 0.77 3.10 -2.08
N SER A 32 0.84 2.19 -1.12
CA SER A 32 1.91 1.17 -1.07
C SER A 32 1.88 0.26 -2.30
N VAL A 33 0.70 -0.17 -2.75
CA VAL A 33 0.55 -0.96 -3.98
C VAL A 33 0.90 -0.13 -5.21
N PHE A 34 0.43 1.11 -5.30
CA PHE A 34 0.72 1.99 -6.44
C PHE A 34 2.21 2.28 -6.58
N PHE A 35 2.86 2.69 -5.49
CA PHE A 35 4.30 2.96 -5.49
C PHE A 35 5.12 1.68 -5.62
N GLY A 36 4.71 0.59 -4.98
CA GLY A 36 5.36 -0.71 -5.11
C GLY A 36 5.31 -1.23 -6.54
N TYR A 37 4.15 -1.18 -7.20
CA TYR A 37 3.99 -1.56 -8.60
C TYR A 37 4.82 -0.67 -9.53
N LYS A 38 4.74 0.66 -9.36
CA LYS A 38 5.51 1.61 -10.17
C LYS A 38 7.01 1.43 -9.98
N LEU A 39 7.47 1.18 -8.76
CA LEU A 39 8.88 0.93 -8.45
C LEU A 39 9.35 -0.39 -9.06
N TYR A 40 8.56 -1.46 -8.91
CA TYR A 40 8.86 -2.76 -9.50
C TYR A 40 8.94 -2.67 -11.02
N SER A 41 7.96 -2.06 -11.67
CA SER A 41 7.95 -1.86 -13.12
C SER A 41 9.18 -1.07 -13.59
N SER A 42 9.53 0.01 -12.90
CA SER A 42 10.74 0.81 -13.18
C SER A 42 12.05 0.02 -13.01
N LEU A 43 12.14 -0.86 -12.01
CA LEU A 43 13.32 -1.70 -11.81
C LEU A 43 13.43 -2.79 -12.89
N MET A 44 12.30 -3.43 -13.21
CA MET A 44 12.21 -4.50 -14.21
C MET A 44 12.52 -3.98 -15.62
N GLU A 45 12.10 -2.75 -15.94
CA GLU A 45 12.44 -2.11 -17.21
C GLU A 45 13.94 -1.81 -17.36
N LYS A 46 14.64 -1.47 -16.25
CA LYS A 46 16.10 -1.27 -16.26
C LYS A 46 16.85 -2.58 -16.49
N GLU A 47 16.40 -3.67 -15.87
CA GLU A 47 16.94 -5.02 -16.07
C GLU A 47 16.77 -5.45 -17.53
N ARG A 48 15.56 -5.31 -18.09
CA ARG A 48 15.26 -5.70 -19.47
C ARG A 48 16.12 -4.96 -20.48
N ARG A 49 16.32 -3.65 -20.32
CA ARG A 49 17.20 -2.85 -21.20
C ARG A 49 18.67 -3.28 -21.14
N LYS A 50 19.16 -3.74 -19.98
CA LYS A 50 20.53 -4.27 -19.86
C LYS A 50 20.66 -5.64 -20.54
N GLU A 51 19.65 -6.48 -20.39
CA GLU A 51 19.66 -7.82 -20.99
C GLU A 51 19.55 -7.76 -22.51
N GLU A 52 18.67 -6.93 -23.06
CA GLU A 52 18.55 -6.69 -24.50
C GLU A 52 19.87 -6.17 -25.09
N LYS A 53 20.55 -5.23 -24.41
CA LYS A 53 21.88 -4.74 -24.83
C LYS A 53 22.94 -5.84 -24.83
N LYS A 54 22.93 -6.74 -23.84
CA LYS A 54 23.86 -7.90 -23.80
C LYS A 54 23.55 -8.90 -24.91
N ARG A 55 22.28 -9.23 -25.15
CA ARG A 55 21.85 -10.14 -26.22
C ARG A 55 22.22 -9.62 -27.61
N GLN A 56 22.02 -8.32 -27.88
CA GLN A 56 22.44 -7.71 -29.15
C GLN A 56 23.95 -7.77 -29.36
N ARG A 57 24.75 -7.54 -28.31
CA ARG A 57 26.22 -7.66 -28.38
C ARG A 57 26.67 -9.10 -28.66
N GLN A 58 26.00 -10.10 -28.08
CA GLN A 58 26.32 -11.51 -28.33
C GLN A 58 25.90 -11.97 -29.73
N GLN A 59 24.75 -11.53 -30.23
CA GLN A 59 24.31 -11.83 -31.60
C GLN A 59 25.24 -11.21 -32.65
N LYS A 60 25.73 -9.98 -32.43
CA LYS A 60 26.74 -9.34 -33.29
C LYS A 60 28.11 -10.01 -33.24
N LYS A 61 28.43 -10.80 -32.21
CA LYS A 61 29.67 -11.57 -32.12
C LYS A 61 29.56 -12.98 -32.70
N LYS A 62 28.34 -13.49 -32.86
CA LYS A 62 28.06 -14.82 -33.44
C LYS A 62 27.72 -14.78 -34.94
N LYS A 63 27.56 -13.58 -35.50
CA LYS A 63 27.34 -13.32 -36.92
C LYS A 63 28.63 -12.79 -37.52
#